data_AF-A0A528TPL0-F1
#
_entry.id   AF-A0A528TPL0-F1
#
_cell.length_a   1.000
_cell.length_b   1.000
_cell.length_c   1.000
_cell.angle_alpha   90.00
_cell.angle_beta   90.00
_cell.angle_gamma   90.00
#
_symmetry.space_group_name_H-M   'P 1'
#
loop_
_entity.id
_entity.type
_entity.pdbx_description
1 polymer ?
#
loop_
_entity_poly.entity_id
_entity_poly.type
_entity_poly.pdbx_seq_one_letter_code
_entity_poly.pdbx_strand_id
1 'polypeptide(L)'
;IMLRTQPPEVYDKWVKNEIPFTDPAVVNALDIFGKIATDDKMVDGGAKAVAATDFRDSPKGLFTVPPKCYMHHQASFIPSFFPENVKLGQDADFFPYPPYASKPELGTPLEVAGTLVMITKDSKASREFIKFLEMPLAHELWMAQKSFVTPFKGANKDAYGSDALKKQGEILVGATT
;
A
#
# COMPACT_ATOMS: atom_id res chain seq x y z
N ILE A 1 3.30 11.29 0.50
CA ILE A 1 3.26 12.76 0.74
C ILE A 1 3.22 13.54 -0.57
N MET A 2 4.15 13.33 -1.51
CA MET A 2 4.19 14.02 -2.81
C MET A 2 2.82 14.11 -3.50
N LEU A 3 2.18 12.96 -3.73
CA LEU A 3 0.85 12.84 -4.34
C LEU A 3 -0.26 13.59 -3.57
N ARG A 4 -0.04 13.94 -2.29
CA ARG A 4 -1.01 14.70 -1.47
C ARG A 4 -0.76 16.21 -1.48
N THR A 5 0.37 16.62 -2.03
CA THR A 5 0.78 18.03 -2.10
C THR A 5 0.87 18.57 -3.52
N GLN A 6 0.97 17.67 -4.51
CA GLN A 6 1.20 17.97 -5.91
C GLN A 6 0.29 17.13 -6.81
N PRO A 7 0.00 17.60 -8.04
CA PRO A 7 -0.63 16.80 -9.07
C PRO A 7 0.17 15.51 -9.40
N PRO A 8 -0.48 14.42 -9.85
CA PRO A 8 0.19 13.16 -10.19
C PRO A 8 1.35 13.30 -11.19
N GLU A 9 1.24 14.23 -12.14
CA GLU A 9 2.23 14.46 -13.19
C GLU A 9 3.60 14.90 -12.62
N VAL A 10 3.61 15.53 -11.43
CA VAL A 10 4.85 15.87 -10.73
C VAL A 10 5.53 14.62 -10.19
N TYR A 11 4.76 13.67 -9.65
CA TYR A 11 5.30 12.38 -9.22
C TYR A 11 5.83 11.59 -10.42
N ASP A 12 5.12 11.59 -11.55
CA ASP A 12 5.56 10.94 -12.80
C ASP A 12 6.89 11.49 -13.30
N LYS A 13 7.05 12.82 -13.32
CA LYS A 13 8.31 13.48 -13.68
C LYS A 13 9.44 13.06 -12.74
N TRP A 14 9.16 12.97 -11.45
CA TRP A 14 10.16 12.57 -10.45
C TRP A 14 10.64 11.13 -10.67
N VAL A 15 9.73 10.17 -10.83
CA VAL A 15 10.12 8.76 -11.02
C VAL A 15 10.76 8.49 -12.39
N LYS A 16 10.48 9.33 -13.40
CA LYS A 16 11.17 9.33 -14.70
C LYS A 16 12.51 10.08 -14.69
N ASN A 17 12.90 10.66 -13.55
CA ASN A 17 14.10 11.49 -13.41
C ASN A 17 14.11 12.71 -14.36
N GLU A 18 12.93 13.26 -14.68
CA GLU A 18 12.76 14.50 -15.43
C GLU A 18 12.89 15.74 -14.53
N ILE A 19 12.69 15.57 -13.22
CA ILE A 19 12.99 16.57 -12.19
C ILE A 19 13.95 16.01 -11.14
N PRO A 20 14.89 16.82 -10.62
CA PRO A 20 15.85 16.36 -9.64
C PRO A 20 15.24 16.23 -8.24
N PHE A 21 15.94 15.54 -7.33
CA PHE A 21 15.57 15.48 -5.91
C PHE A 21 15.56 16.85 -5.21
N THR A 22 16.25 17.84 -5.76
CA THR A 22 16.26 19.22 -5.27
C THR A 22 15.12 20.07 -5.82
N ASP A 23 14.24 19.50 -6.64
CA ASP A 23 13.05 20.20 -7.13
C ASP A 23 12.20 20.67 -5.94
N PRO A 24 11.67 21.91 -5.93
CA PRO A 24 10.87 22.43 -4.82
C PRO A 24 9.70 21.52 -4.40
N ALA A 25 9.09 20.81 -5.33
CA ALA A 25 8.01 19.87 -5.02
C ALA A 25 8.51 18.65 -4.21
N VAL A 26 9.68 18.13 -4.56
CA VAL A 26 10.32 16.99 -3.86
C VAL A 26 10.80 17.42 -2.49
N VAL A 27 11.48 18.57 -2.41
CA VAL A 27 11.93 19.15 -1.13
C VAL A 27 10.76 19.39 -0.19
N ASN A 28 9.66 19.98 -0.67
CA ASN A 28 8.46 20.18 0.15
C ASN A 28 7.90 18.86 0.71
N ALA A 29 7.87 17.79 -0.09
CA ALA A 29 7.42 16.49 0.37
C ALA A 29 8.34 15.90 1.46
N LEU A 30 9.66 16.07 1.30
CA LEU A 30 10.66 15.66 2.29
C LEU A 30 10.60 16.51 3.56
N ASP A 31 10.33 17.81 3.47
CA ASP A 31 10.17 18.69 4.63
C ASP A 31 8.95 18.31 5.46
N ILE A 32 7.83 17.99 4.81
CA ILE A 32 6.62 17.50 5.51
C ILE A 32 6.90 16.15 6.16
N PHE A 33 7.58 15.24 5.46
CA PHE A 33 7.99 13.96 6.05
C PHE A 33 8.89 14.20 7.27
N GLY A 34 9.89 15.06 7.15
CA GLY A 34 10.84 15.39 8.21
C GLY A 34 10.16 15.96 9.46
N LYS A 35 9.15 16.82 9.30
CA LYS A 35 8.35 17.35 10.41
C LYS A 35 7.61 16.26 11.19
N ILE A 36 7.18 15.19 10.53
CA ILE A 36 6.48 14.07 11.16
C ILE A 36 7.51 13.10 11.75
N ALA A 37 8.47 12.66 10.94
CA ALA A 37 9.43 11.61 11.28
C ALA A 37 10.44 12.03 12.37
N THR A 38 10.67 13.33 12.56
CA THR A 38 11.60 13.83 13.57
C THR A 38 10.93 14.43 14.80
N ASP A 39 9.60 14.43 14.87
CA ASP A 39 8.85 14.83 16.07
C ASP A 39 8.56 13.60 16.94
N ASP A 40 9.15 13.57 18.14
CA ASP A 40 8.96 12.49 19.12
C ASP A 40 7.49 12.27 19.52
N LYS A 41 6.61 13.26 19.29
CA LYS A 41 5.17 13.16 19.59
C LYS A 41 4.34 12.62 18.44
N MET A 42 4.87 12.60 17.22
CA MET A 42 4.15 12.16 16.02
C MET A 42 4.47 10.73 15.60
N VAL A 43 5.41 10.06 16.29
CA VAL A 43 5.86 8.70 15.98
C VAL A 43 5.85 7.85 17.25
N ASP A 44 5.29 6.64 17.17
CA ASP A 44 5.42 5.65 18.23
C ASP A 44 6.89 5.28 18.47
N GLY A 45 7.37 5.43 19.71
CA GLY A 45 8.78 5.24 20.07
C GLY A 45 9.69 6.44 19.75
N GLY A 46 9.12 7.55 19.26
CA GLY A 46 9.81 8.79 18.95
C GLY A 46 10.64 8.73 17.66
N ALA A 47 11.34 9.83 17.35
CA ALA A 47 12.09 10.00 16.11
C ALA A 47 13.14 8.91 15.89
N LYS A 48 13.77 8.42 16.96
CA LYS A 48 14.77 7.35 16.90
C LYS A 48 14.18 6.02 16.44
N ALA A 49 12.91 5.77 16.70
CA ALA A 49 12.23 4.54 16.30
C ALA A 49 11.97 4.48 14.79
N VAL A 50 11.88 5.62 14.10
CA VAL A 50 11.58 5.67 12.65
C VAL A 50 12.57 4.84 11.84
N ALA A 51 13.86 4.96 12.11
CA ALA A 51 14.90 4.24 11.37
C ALA A 51 15.14 2.81 11.88
N ALA A 52 14.70 2.49 13.10
CA ALA A 52 14.98 1.22 13.76
C ALA A 52 13.83 0.21 13.69
N THR A 53 12.61 0.66 13.40
CA THR A 53 11.41 -0.18 13.40
C THR A 53 11.27 -0.88 12.05
N ASP A 54 11.25 -2.21 12.06
CA ASP A 54 10.92 -3.01 10.87
C ASP A 54 9.46 -2.76 10.47
N PHE A 55 9.17 -2.67 9.17
CA PHE A 55 7.81 -2.41 8.68
C PHE A 55 6.80 -3.50 9.09
N ARG A 56 7.27 -4.71 9.42
CA ARG A 56 6.42 -5.80 9.94
C ARG A 56 6.00 -5.56 11.39
N ASP A 57 6.80 -4.79 12.12
CA ASP A 57 6.56 -4.42 13.51
C ASP A 57 5.81 -3.10 13.66
N SER A 58 5.83 -2.25 12.63
CA SER A 58 5.18 -0.93 12.66
C SER A 58 3.65 -0.93 12.94
N PRO A 59 2.84 -1.97 12.63
CA PRO A 59 1.44 -1.97 13.02
C PRO A 59 1.19 -2.43 14.48
N LYS A 60 2.20 -2.94 15.21
CA LYS A 60 2.00 -3.50 16.55
C LYS A 60 1.40 -2.50 17.54
N GLY A 61 1.72 -1.21 17.39
CA GLY A 61 1.18 -0.13 18.21
C GLY A 61 -0.35 -0.05 18.19
N LEU A 62 -0.99 -0.46 17.08
CA LEU A 62 -2.46 -0.49 16.94
C LEU A 62 -3.14 -1.48 17.90
N PHE A 63 -2.44 -2.56 18.26
CA PHE A 63 -3.01 -3.71 18.98
C PHE A 63 -2.51 -3.82 20.42
N THR A 64 -1.85 -2.79 20.92
CA THR A 64 -1.43 -2.71 22.33
C THR A 64 -2.57 -2.19 23.21
N VAL A 65 -2.49 -2.43 24.52
CA VAL A 65 -3.43 -1.90 25.51
C VAL A 65 -2.64 -1.11 26.56
N PRO A 66 -2.81 0.23 26.64
CA PRO A 66 -3.55 1.09 25.70
C PRO A 66 -2.89 1.13 24.30
N PRO A 67 -3.64 1.45 23.23
CA PRO A 67 -3.07 1.57 21.89
C PRO A 67 -2.08 2.71 21.82
N LYS A 68 -0.92 2.48 21.19
CA LYS A 68 0.11 3.51 20.99
C LYS A 68 -0.16 4.39 19.77
N CYS A 69 -0.90 3.87 18.79
CA CYS A 69 -1.38 4.61 17.62
C CYS A 69 -2.77 4.12 17.22
N TYR A 70 -3.54 4.98 16.55
CA TYR A 70 -4.90 4.67 16.08
C TYR A 70 -4.99 4.44 14.56
N MET A 71 -3.94 4.83 13.82
CA MET A 71 -3.89 4.71 12.37
C MET A 71 -2.49 4.28 11.94
N HIS A 72 -2.43 3.51 10.86
CA HIS A 72 -1.19 3.06 10.24
C HIS A 72 -1.31 3.19 8.72
N HIS A 73 -0.30 3.78 8.09
CA HIS A 73 -0.27 3.96 6.64
C HIS A 73 0.75 2.99 6.02
N GLN A 74 0.27 1.98 5.29
CA GLN A 74 1.09 0.98 4.63
C GLN A 74 0.33 0.31 3.47
N ALA A 75 1.07 -0.38 2.59
CA ALA A 75 0.52 -1.19 1.52
C ALA A 75 -0.47 -2.26 2.00
N SER A 76 -1.31 -2.72 1.07
CA SER A 76 -2.43 -3.65 1.32
C SER A 76 -2.03 -4.99 1.93
N PHE A 77 -0.75 -5.38 1.85
CA PHE A 77 -0.26 -6.65 2.40
C PHE A 77 0.01 -6.62 3.91
N ILE A 78 -0.06 -5.45 4.56
CA ILE A 78 0.27 -5.30 5.98
C ILE A 78 -0.54 -6.21 6.94
N PRO A 79 -1.80 -6.61 6.65
CA PRO A 79 -2.54 -7.54 7.53
C PRO A 79 -1.85 -8.89 7.77
N SER A 80 -0.96 -9.32 6.86
CA SER A 80 -0.19 -10.55 7.06
C SER A 80 0.68 -10.52 8.31
N PHE A 81 0.96 -9.33 8.86
CA PHE A 81 1.80 -9.13 10.04
C PHE A 81 0.98 -8.74 11.28
N PHE A 82 -0.35 -8.74 11.19
CA PHE A 82 -1.20 -8.53 12.36
C PHE A 82 -1.19 -9.80 13.24
N PRO A 83 -1.43 -9.66 14.56
CA PRO A 83 -1.62 -10.81 15.43
C PRO A 83 -2.68 -11.78 14.89
N GLU A 84 -2.48 -13.10 15.06
CA GLU A 84 -3.35 -14.13 14.46
C GLU A 84 -4.83 -14.01 14.86
N ASN A 85 -5.10 -13.46 16.04
CA ASN A 85 -6.44 -13.26 16.57
C ASN A 85 -7.14 -12.00 16.04
N VAL A 86 -6.47 -11.16 15.26
CA VAL A 86 -7.06 -9.95 14.65
C VAL A 86 -7.85 -10.32 13.40
N LYS A 87 -9.13 -9.94 13.39
CA LYS A 87 -10.04 -10.12 12.27
C LYS A 87 -10.25 -8.81 11.52
N LEU A 88 -9.88 -8.78 10.24
CA LEU A 88 -10.16 -7.65 9.37
C LEU A 88 -11.67 -7.46 9.19
N GLY A 89 -12.12 -6.19 9.20
CA GLY A 89 -13.53 -5.82 9.17
C GLY A 89 -14.22 -5.86 10.54
N GLN A 90 -13.58 -6.42 11.57
CA GLN A 90 -14.07 -6.44 12.94
C GLN A 90 -13.14 -5.66 13.89
N ASP A 91 -11.86 -6.05 13.94
CA ASP A 91 -10.87 -5.49 14.86
C ASP A 91 -10.01 -4.39 14.19
N ALA A 92 -9.91 -4.41 12.86
CA ALA A 92 -9.22 -3.40 12.05
C ALA A 92 -9.90 -3.24 10.68
N ASP A 93 -9.92 -2.03 10.13
CA ASP A 93 -10.42 -1.74 8.77
C ASP A 93 -9.44 -0.84 8.01
N PHE A 94 -9.68 -0.71 6.70
CA PHE A 94 -8.91 0.11 5.76
C PHE A 94 -9.79 1.18 5.14
N PHE A 95 -9.20 2.33 4.91
CA PHE A 95 -9.79 3.42 4.16
C PHE A 95 -8.72 4.09 3.29
N PRO A 96 -9.09 4.69 2.15
CA PRO A 96 -8.16 5.48 1.37
C PRO A 96 -7.52 6.57 2.24
N TYR A 97 -6.21 6.79 2.09
CA TYR A 97 -5.55 7.85 2.85
C TYR A 97 -6.27 9.20 2.57
N PRO A 98 -6.69 9.94 3.61
CA PRO A 98 -7.52 11.12 3.42
C PRO A 98 -6.79 12.20 2.58
N PRO A 99 -7.49 12.88 1.65
CA PRO A 99 -6.94 14.04 0.97
C PRO A 99 -6.76 15.21 1.94
N TYR A 100 -5.88 16.15 1.57
CA TYR A 100 -5.83 17.43 2.26
C TYR A 100 -7.07 18.25 1.90
N ALA A 101 -7.83 18.66 2.93
CA ALA A 101 -9.01 19.49 2.74
C ALA A 101 -8.71 20.82 2.03
N SER A 102 -7.49 21.34 2.17
CA SER A 102 -7.00 22.53 1.48
C SER A 102 -6.61 22.32 0.01
N LYS A 103 -6.61 21.06 -0.46
CA LYS A 103 -6.26 20.67 -1.83
C LYS A 103 -7.26 19.67 -2.42
N PRO A 104 -8.57 20.01 -2.45
CA PRO A 104 -9.60 19.09 -2.94
C PRO A 104 -9.41 18.70 -4.42
N GLU A 105 -8.75 19.55 -5.21
CA GLU A 105 -8.45 19.34 -6.63
C GLU A 105 -7.54 18.13 -6.90
N LEU A 106 -6.76 17.69 -5.89
CA LEU A 106 -5.88 16.53 -6.03
C LEU A 106 -6.63 15.19 -5.93
N GLY A 107 -7.91 15.21 -5.52
CA GLY A 107 -8.71 14.00 -5.38
C GLY A 107 -8.12 13.01 -4.35
N THR A 108 -8.30 11.71 -4.61
CA THR A 108 -7.80 10.62 -3.75
C THR A 108 -6.76 9.80 -4.49
N PRO A 109 -5.51 10.29 -4.62
CA PRO A 109 -4.49 9.59 -5.39
C PRO A 109 -4.12 8.28 -4.72
N LEU A 110 -4.02 7.23 -5.53
CA LEU A 110 -3.64 5.88 -5.15
C LEU A 110 -2.26 5.57 -5.74
N GLU A 111 -1.31 5.22 -4.89
CA GLU A 111 -0.01 4.71 -5.31
C GLU A 111 -0.10 3.18 -5.37
N VAL A 112 0.14 2.62 -6.55
CA VAL A 112 0.05 1.18 -6.78
C VAL A 112 1.43 0.63 -7.13
N ALA A 113 1.80 -0.44 -6.45
CA ALA A 113 2.92 -1.29 -6.81
C ALA A 113 2.42 -2.73 -6.98
N GLY A 114 3.25 -3.60 -7.54
CA GLY A 114 2.88 -4.99 -7.75
C GLY A 114 4.07 -5.91 -7.91
N THR A 115 3.78 -7.20 -7.89
CA THR A 115 4.76 -8.25 -8.17
C THR A 115 4.79 -8.56 -9.65
N LEU A 116 5.99 -8.49 -10.25
CA LEU A 116 6.24 -8.97 -11.60
C LEU A 116 6.89 -10.35 -11.53
N VAL A 117 6.42 -11.29 -12.35
CA VAL A 117 7.03 -12.61 -12.51
C VAL A 117 7.71 -12.66 -13.87
N MET A 118 8.99 -13.05 -13.88
CA MET A 118 9.82 -13.07 -15.09
C MET A 118 10.49 -14.43 -15.25
N ILE A 119 10.58 -14.92 -16.48
CA ILE A 119 11.33 -16.12 -16.82
C ILE A 119 12.81 -15.74 -16.95
N THR A 120 13.64 -16.21 -16.02
CA THR A 120 15.11 -15.99 -16.08
C THR A 120 15.83 -17.07 -16.89
N LYS A 121 15.25 -18.27 -16.98
CA LYS A 121 15.70 -19.36 -17.84
C LYS A 121 14.51 -19.96 -18.58
N ASP A 122 14.55 -19.89 -19.90
CA ASP A 122 13.46 -20.40 -20.71
C ASP A 122 13.42 -21.93 -20.74
N SER A 123 12.22 -22.47 -20.58
CA SER A 123 11.91 -23.89 -20.60
C SER A 123 10.42 -24.09 -20.80
N LYS A 124 10.01 -25.32 -21.16
CA LYS A 124 8.59 -25.67 -21.18
C LYS A 124 7.94 -25.43 -19.81
N ALA A 125 8.59 -25.83 -18.72
CA ALA A 125 8.04 -25.70 -17.36
C ALA A 125 7.83 -24.23 -16.96
N SER A 126 8.80 -23.34 -17.23
CA SER A 126 8.67 -21.92 -16.90
C SER A 126 7.56 -21.23 -17.71
N ARG A 127 7.40 -21.58 -18.98
CA ARG A 127 6.30 -21.06 -19.82
C ARG A 127 4.93 -21.53 -19.33
N GLU A 128 4.79 -22.82 -18.99
CA GLU A 128 3.52 -23.32 -18.43
C GLU A 128 3.20 -22.71 -17.06
N PHE A 129 4.22 -22.39 -16.25
CA PHE A 129 4.00 -21.68 -14.99
C PHE A 129 3.49 -20.25 -15.19
N ILE A 130 4.05 -19.48 -16.14
CA ILE A 130 3.51 -18.15 -16.48
C ILE A 130 2.06 -18.26 -16.99
N LYS A 131 1.76 -19.22 -17.87
CA LYS A 131 0.38 -19.46 -18.32
C LYS A 131 -0.57 -19.77 -17.17
N PHE A 132 -0.14 -20.56 -16.18
CA PHE A 132 -0.92 -20.79 -14.97
C PHE A 132 -1.21 -19.49 -14.23
N LEU A 133 -0.20 -18.63 -14.04
CA LEU A 133 -0.37 -17.34 -13.36
C LEU A 133 -1.32 -16.39 -14.10
N GLU A 134 -1.46 -16.52 -15.42
CA GLU A 134 -2.42 -15.75 -16.23
C GLU A 134 -3.89 -16.23 -16.10
N MET A 135 -4.13 -17.39 -15.47
CA MET A 135 -5.48 -17.94 -15.32
C MET A 135 -6.24 -17.28 -14.16
N PRO A 136 -7.57 -17.06 -14.26
CA PRO A 136 -8.40 -16.62 -13.13
C PRO A 136 -8.20 -17.47 -11.88
N LEU A 137 -8.06 -18.79 -12.04
CA LEU A 137 -7.83 -19.72 -10.94
C LEU A 137 -6.60 -19.37 -10.10
N ALA A 138 -5.47 -18.99 -10.72
CA ALA A 138 -4.26 -18.66 -9.95
C ALA A 138 -4.46 -17.40 -9.10
N HIS A 139 -5.15 -16.40 -9.66
CA HIS A 139 -5.53 -15.19 -8.94
C HIS A 139 -6.52 -15.47 -7.80
N GLU A 140 -7.56 -16.28 -8.07
CA GLU A 140 -8.59 -16.68 -7.11
C GLU A 140 -8.01 -17.49 -5.94
N LEU A 141 -7.09 -18.41 -6.21
CA LEU A 141 -6.38 -19.17 -5.17
C LEU A 141 -5.54 -18.28 -4.26
N TRP A 142 -4.94 -17.21 -4.79
CA TRP A 142 -4.12 -16.30 -4.00
C TRP A 142 -4.98 -15.29 -3.23
N MET A 143 -5.98 -14.69 -3.86
CA MET A 143 -6.87 -13.71 -3.24
C MET A 143 -7.80 -14.31 -2.18
N ALA A 144 -8.07 -15.61 -2.23
CA ALA A 144 -8.76 -16.34 -1.18
C ALA A 144 -7.97 -16.43 0.13
N GLN A 145 -6.67 -16.12 0.08
CA GLN A 145 -5.83 -15.99 1.27
C GLN A 145 -5.88 -14.56 1.81
N LYS A 146 -4.81 -14.14 2.52
CA LYS A 146 -4.65 -12.78 3.04
C LYS A 146 -3.77 -11.95 2.10
N SER A 147 -3.91 -10.63 2.18
CA SER A 147 -2.87 -9.68 1.75
C SER A 147 -2.51 -9.65 0.26
N PHE A 148 -3.37 -10.20 -0.59
CA PHE A 148 -3.23 -10.15 -2.05
C PHE A 148 -4.46 -9.51 -2.68
N VAL A 149 -4.22 -8.48 -3.49
CA VAL A 149 -5.22 -7.86 -4.38
C VAL A 149 -4.73 -7.99 -5.80
N THR A 150 -5.66 -8.10 -6.75
CA THR A 150 -5.30 -8.28 -8.16
C THR A 150 -5.93 -7.22 -9.07
N PRO A 151 -5.17 -6.70 -10.06
CA PRO A 151 -5.73 -5.88 -11.12
C PRO A 151 -6.44 -6.70 -12.20
N PHE A 152 -6.38 -8.04 -12.14
CA PHE A 152 -6.94 -8.91 -13.17
C PHE A 152 -8.47 -8.95 -13.09
N LYS A 153 -9.12 -8.28 -14.04
CA LYS A 153 -10.58 -8.13 -14.10
C LYS A 153 -11.33 -9.44 -14.37
N GLY A 154 -10.64 -10.49 -14.80
CA GLY A 154 -11.21 -11.82 -15.06
C GLY A 154 -11.38 -12.69 -13.81
N ALA A 155 -10.79 -12.30 -12.67
CA ALA A 155 -10.94 -13.04 -11.41
C ALA A 155 -12.31 -12.78 -10.76
N ASN A 156 -12.88 -13.82 -10.15
CA ASN A 156 -14.08 -13.69 -9.35
C ASN A 156 -13.82 -12.88 -8.07
N LYS A 157 -14.42 -11.69 -7.95
CA LYS A 157 -14.27 -10.82 -6.77
C LYS A 157 -14.81 -11.45 -5.49
N ASP A 158 -15.74 -12.39 -5.57
CA ASP A 158 -16.27 -13.07 -4.39
C ASP A 158 -15.31 -14.14 -3.85
N ALA A 159 -14.20 -14.41 -4.55
CA ALA A 159 -13.14 -15.29 -4.06
C ALA A 159 -12.20 -14.62 -3.05
N TYR A 160 -12.33 -13.31 -2.76
CA TYR A 160 -11.49 -12.65 -1.75
C TYR A 160 -11.71 -13.25 -0.35
N GLY A 161 -10.65 -13.49 0.40
CA GLY A 161 -10.70 -14.13 1.72
C GLY A 161 -11.40 -13.31 2.83
N SER A 162 -11.76 -12.05 2.56
CA SER A 162 -12.56 -11.21 3.47
C SER A 162 -13.20 -10.02 2.73
N ASP A 163 -14.28 -9.46 3.28
CA ASP A 163 -14.91 -8.24 2.75
C ASP A 163 -13.96 -7.04 2.75
N ALA A 164 -13.10 -6.94 3.76
CA ALA A 164 -12.08 -5.90 3.83
C ALA A 164 -11.07 -6.01 2.66
N LEU A 165 -10.64 -7.22 2.33
CA LEU A 165 -9.73 -7.46 1.20
C LEU A 165 -10.45 -7.23 -0.14
N LYS A 166 -11.73 -7.61 -0.24
CA LYS A 166 -12.57 -7.30 -1.41
C LYS A 166 -12.68 -5.80 -1.66
N LYS A 167 -12.94 -5.01 -0.61
CA LYS A 167 -12.96 -3.53 -0.66
C LYS A 167 -11.64 -2.96 -1.19
N GLN A 168 -10.49 -3.48 -0.75
CA GLN A 168 -9.17 -3.07 -1.28
C GLN A 168 -9.02 -3.42 -2.77
N GLY A 169 -9.45 -4.62 -3.19
CA GLY A 169 -9.43 -5.03 -4.60
C GLY A 169 -10.32 -4.16 -5.49
N GLU A 170 -11.48 -3.72 -4.98
CA GLU A 170 -12.37 -2.80 -5.68
C GLU A 170 -11.77 -1.40 -5.84
N ILE A 171 -11.07 -0.89 -4.81
CA ILE A 171 -10.30 0.37 -4.91
C ILE A 171 -9.25 0.28 -6.02
N LEU A 172 -8.51 -0.83 -6.10
CA LEU A 172 -7.49 -1.05 -7.12
C LEU A 172 -8.10 -1.09 -8.53
N VAL A 173 -9.14 -1.89 -8.74
CA VAL A 173 -9.76 -2.07 -10.07
C VAL A 173 -10.54 -0.82 -10.51
N GLY A 174 -11.01 0.00 -9.57
CA GLY A 174 -11.71 1.26 -9.82
C GLY A 174 -10.78 2.47 -10.03
N ALA A 175 -9.47 2.33 -9.87
CA ALA A 175 -8.52 3.41 -10.05
C ALA A 175 -8.47 3.89 -11.52
N THR A 176 -8.31 5.19 -11.71
CA THR A 176 -8.17 5.85 -13.02
C THR A 176 -6.76 6.40 -13.22
N THR A 177 -6.32 6.50 -14.47
CA THR A 177 -5.08 7.16 -14.90
C THR A 177 -5.37 8.49 -15.55
#